data_AF-A0A1V6T4A4-F1
#
_entry.id   AF-A0A1V6T4A4-F1
#
_cell.length_a   1.000
_cell.length_b   1.000
_cell.length_c   1.000
_cell.angle_alpha   90.00
_cell.angle_beta   90.00
_cell.angle_gamma   90.00
#
_symmetry.space_group_name_H-M   'P 1'
#
loop_
_entity.id
_entity.type
_entity.pdbx_description
1 polymer ?
#
loop_
_entity_poly.entity_id
_entity_poly.type
_entity_poly.pdbx_seq_one_letter_code
_entity_poly.pdbx_strand_id
1 'polypeptide(L)'
;MEPEASPPLHNWKEMDNFYLLISVAEAIVANSKGDIEEIGTPSNATELRNSQYDLAYKSTIVGRDDYERIEKPNIGGKAFSGSSSLNYFTWVPGSKCTFDMWEYGVKEWGQNSLEPYL
;
A
#
# COMPACT_ATOMS: atom_id res chain seq x y z
N MET A 1 -57.63 -6.30 -1.15
CA MET A 1 -56.21 -6.19 -0.73
C MET A 1 -55.40 -6.77 -1.86
N GLU A 2 -54.93 -5.91 -2.75
CA GLU A 2 -53.96 -6.29 -3.78
C GLU A 2 -52.55 -6.24 -3.18
N PRO A 3 -51.63 -7.13 -3.61
CA PRO A 3 -50.26 -7.10 -3.13
C PRO A 3 -49.51 -5.91 -3.76
N GLU A 4 -48.84 -5.12 -2.92
CA GLU A 4 -47.99 -4.01 -3.37
C GLU A 4 -46.88 -4.52 -4.30
N ALA A 5 -46.77 -3.90 -5.48
CA ALA A 5 -45.73 -4.17 -6.45
C ALA A 5 -44.35 -3.79 -5.88
N SER A 6 -43.36 -4.69 -6.02
CA SER A 6 -41.96 -4.37 -5.73
C SER A 6 -41.49 -3.16 -6.56
N PRO A 7 -40.75 -2.20 -5.98
CA PRO A 7 -40.23 -1.07 -6.73
C PRO A 7 -39.21 -1.56 -7.78
N PRO A 8 -39.15 -0.90 -8.95
CA PRO A 8 -38.26 -1.32 -10.03
C PRO A 8 -36.79 -1.15 -9.66
N LEU A 9 -35.97 -2.11 -10.12
CA LEU A 9 -34.51 -2.07 -10.06
C LEU A 9 -33.99 -0.76 -10.68
N HIS A 10 -33.24 0.00 -9.89
CA HIS A 10 -32.64 1.27 -10.30
C HIS A 10 -31.79 1.11 -11.57
N ASN A 11 -32.11 1.94 -12.57
CA ASN A 11 -31.45 2.02 -13.87
C ASN A 11 -30.38 3.13 -13.77
N TRP A 12 -29.09 2.77 -13.76
CA TRP A 12 -27.94 3.66 -13.48
C TRP A 12 -27.60 4.67 -14.61
N LYS A 13 -28.60 5.27 -15.26
CA LYS A 13 -28.37 6.26 -16.33
C LYS A 13 -28.46 7.72 -15.90
N GLU A 14 -28.67 8.00 -14.63
CA GLU A 14 -28.66 9.35 -14.07
C GLU A 14 -27.71 9.39 -12.88
N MET A 15 -26.45 9.73 -13.12
CA MET A 15 -25.56 10.23 -12.07
C MET A 15 -25.13 11.62 -12.47
N ASP A 16 -25.86 12.60 -11.93
CA ASP A 16 -25.45 14.00 -11.92
C ASP A 16 -24.07 14.14 -11.25
N ASN A 17 -23.29 15.12 -11.72
CA ASN A 17 -21.92 15.39 -11.32
C ASN A 17 -21.77 15.56 -9.79
N PHE A 18 -21.33 14.50 -9.09
CA PHE A 18 -20.93 14.58 -7.69
C PHE A 18 -19.46 15.01 -7.59
N TYR A 19 -19.20 16.14 -6.94
CA TYR A 19 -17.85 16.54 -6.55
C TYR A 19 -17.53 15.91 -5.20
N LEU A 20 -16.54 15.01 -5.20
CA LEU A 20 -15.97 14.45 -3.98
C LEU A 20 -14.66 15.20 -3.66
N LEU A 21 -14.61 15.87 -2.50
CA LEU A 21 -13.37 16.43 -1.97
C LEU A 21 -12.64 15.37 -1.15
N ILE A 22 -11.42 15.03 -1.56
CA ILE A 22 -10.55 14.08 -0.85
C ILE A 22 -9.37 14.86 -0.26
N SER A 23 -9.12 14.68 1.05
CA SER A 23 -7.95 15.23 1.75
C SER A 23 -7.13 14.09 2.34
N VAL A 24 -5.79 14.21 2.26
CA VAL A 24 -4.82 13.24 2.78
C VAL A 24 -3.83 13.99 3.66
N ALA A 25 -3.62 13.51 4.88
CA ALA A 25 -2.61 14.01 5.79
C ALA A 25 -1.47 12.99 5.91
N GLU A 26 -0.25 13.39 5.55
CA GLU A 26 0.94 12.53 5.61
C GLU A 26 2.06 13.18 6.42
N ALA A 27 2.72 12.39 7.28
CA ALA A 27 3.85 12.84 8.10
C ALA A 27 5.17 12.73 7.32
N ILE A 28 5.36 13.61 6.34
CA ILE A 28 6.46 13.54 5.36
C ILE A 28 7.38 14.76 5.44
N VAL A 29 8.63 14.59 5.00
CA VAL A 29 9.62 15.69 5.00
C VAL A 29 9.57 16.51 3.71
N ALA A 30 9.07 15.94 2.61
CA ALA A 30 8.98 16.61 1.33
C ALA A 30 7.97 15.94 0.39
N ASN A 31 7.47 16.71 -0.58
CA ASN A 31 6.66 16.19 -1.67
C ASN A 31 7.56 15.40 -2.62
N SER A 32 7.32 14.09 -2.78
CA SER A 32 8.18 13.19 -3.56
C SER A 32 7.95 13.27 -5.07
N LYS A 33 6.96 14.04 -5.53
CA LYS A 33 6.68 14.16 -6.97
C LYS A 33 7.76 14.98 -7.67
N GLY A 34 8.76 14.30 -8.21
CA GLY A 34 9.69 14.83 -9.23
C GLY A 34 10.75 15.82 -8.74
N ASP A 35 10.60 16.38 -7.54
CA ASP A 35 11.45 17.47 -7.05
C ASP A 35 12.64 17.01 -6.18
N ILE A 36 12.74 15.71 -5.88
CA ILE A 36 13.81 15.13 -5.05
C ILE A 36 14.64 14.20 -5.92
N GLU A 37 15.81 14.66 -6.34
CA GLU A 37 16.72 13.93 -7.23
C GLU A 37 17.13 12.56 -6.65
N GLU A 38 17.32 12.48 -5.33
CA GLU A 38 17.71 11.26 -4.62
C GLU A 38 16.62 10.18 -4.69
N ILE A 39 15.34 10.58 -4.66
CA ILE A 39 14.19 9.67 -4.79
C ILE A 39 13.90 9.37 -6.27
N GLY A 40 14.05 10.38 -7.14
CA GLY A 40 13.81 10.26 -8.58
C GLY A 40 14.84 9.40 -9.30
N THR A 41 16.00 9.13 -8.69
CA THR A 41 17.11 8.37 -9.28
C THR A 41 17.14 6.93 -8.73
N PRO A 42 16.71 5.91 -9.51
CA PRO A 42 16.61 4.53 -9.00
C PRO A 42 17.93 3.95 -8.48
N SER A 43 19.07 4.34 -9.06
CA SER A 43 20.39 3.87 -8.59
C SER A 43 20.73 4.34 -7.18
N ASN A 44 20.03 5.34 -6.63
CA ASN A 44 20.29 5.89 -5.31
C ASN A 44 19.45 5.22 -4.21
N ALA A 45 18.62 4.22 -4.52
CA ALA A 45 17.68 3.63 -3.56
C ALA A 45 18.36 3.11 -2.28
N THR A 46 19.58 2.60 -2.36
CA THR A 46 20.35 2.15 -1.19
C THR A 46 20.83 3.31 -0.31
N GLU A 47 21.09 4.47 -0.92
CA GLU A 47 21.56 5.68 -0.25
C GLU A 47 20.44 6.36 0.58
N LEU A 48 19.18 6.01 0.33
CA LEU A 48 18.04 6.53 1.08
C LEU A 48 17.93 5.95 2.49
N ARG A 49 18.65 4.86 2.80
CA ARG A 49 18.72 4.27 4.14
C ARG A 49 19.39 5.25 5.12
N ASN A 50 18.80 5.46 6.31
CA ASN A 50 19.22 6.48 7.28
C ASN A 50 19.17 7.94 6.79
N SER A 51 18.62 8.22 5.62
CA SER A 51 18.42 9.60 5.16
C SER A 51 17.27 10.29 5.90
N GLN A 52 17.03 11.57 5.61
CA GLN A 52 15.84 12.30 6.10
C GLN A 52 14.51 11.70 5.61
N TYR A 53 14.55 10.85 4.57
CA TYR A 53 13.39 10.16 4.00
C TYR A 53 13.13 8.79 4.63
N ASP A 54 13.94 8.36 5.61
CA ASP A 54 13.80 7.10 6.34
C ASP A 54 13.31 7.34 7.77
N LEU A 55 12.25 6.64 8.18
CA LEU A 55 11.77 6.60 9.57
C LEU A 55 12.80 5.96 10.50
N ALA A 56 13.71 5.13 9.96
CA ALA A 56 14.85 4.53 10.62
C ALA A 56 14.45 3.83 11.94
N TYR A 57 13.46 2.94 11.85
CA TYR A 57 12.94 2.23 13.00
C TYR A 57 14.04 1.38 13.66
N LYS A 58 13.99 1.31 14.99
CA LYS A 58 14.74 0.31 15.76
C LYS A 58 13.86 -0.93 15.83
N SER A 59 14.36 -2.09 15.41
CA SER A 59 13.58 -3.32 15.34
C SER A 59 14.36 -4.52 15.82
N THR A 60 13.70 -5.38 16.61
CA THR A 60 14.21 -6.71 16.95
C THR A 60 14.06 -7.60 15.72
N ILE A 61 15.18 -8.05 15.16
CA ILE A 61 15.22 -8.93 13.98
C ILE A 61 15.12 -10.39 14.38
N VAL A 62 15.72 -10.75 15.52
CA VAL A 62 15.61 -12.08 16.12
C VAL A 62 15.38 -11.91 17.61
N GLY A 63 14.40 -12.62 18.16
CA GLY A 63 14.07 -12.63 19.58
C GLY A 63 13.74 -14.05 20.03
N ARG A 64 14.76 -14.92 20.05
CA ARG A 64 14.68 -16.29 20.55
C ARG A 64 15.39 -16.39 21.89
N ASP A 65 15.04 -17.38 22.70
CA ASP A 65 15.65 -17.60 24.02
C ASP A 65 17.18 -17.77 23.97
N ASP A 66 17.70 -18.32 22.86
CA ASP A 66 19.12 -18.58 22.63
C ASP A 66 19.86 -17.43 21.92
N TYR A 67 19.14 -16.46 21.35
CA TYR A 67 19.73 -15.38 20.56
C TYR A 67 18.78 -14.20 20.34
N GLU A 68 19.28 -12.99 20.64
CA GLU A 68 18.59 -11.74 20.34
C GLU A 68 19.45 -10.83 19.45
N ARG A 69 18.82 -10.21 18.45
CA ARG A 69 19.44 -9.18 17.61
C ARG A 69 18.48 -8.04 17.36
N ILE A 70 18.92 -6.82 17.66
CA ILE A 70 18.21 -5.58 17.40
C ILE A 70 19.02 -4.75 16.42
N GLU A 71 18.37 -4.25 15.37
CA GLU A 71 18.99 -3.45 14.32
C GLU A 71 18.35 -2.07 14.21
N LYS A 72 19.13 -1.12 13.70
CA LYS A 72 18.66 0.16 13.18
C LYS A 72 19.58 0.56 12.01
N PRO A 73 19.05 0.94 10.84
CA PRO A 73 17.62 1.15 10.56
C PRO A 73 16.94 -0.11 10.00
N ASN A 74 15.71 -0.35 10.47
CA ASN A 74 14.67 -1.02 9.72
C ASN A 74 13.87 0.06 8.95
N ILE A 75 13.96 0.01 7.63
CA ILE A 75 13.66 1.14 6.75
C ILE A 75 12.14 1.33 6.61
N GLY A 76 11.67 2.57 6.73
CA GLY A 76 10.27 2.93 6.45
C GLY A 76 10.19 4.29 5.76
N GLY A 77 9.39 4.41 4.70
CA GLY A 77 9.31 5.65 3.92
C GLY A 77 8.71 6.84 4.66
N LYS A 78 9.45 7.95 4.71
CA LYS A 78 9.07 9.27 5.22
C LYS A 78 9.03 10.32 4.11
N ALA A 79 8.44 9.95 2.97
CA ALA A 79 8.21 10.80 1.81
C ALA A 79 6.78 10.60 1.31
N PHE A 80 6.27 11.50 0.47
CA PHE A 80 4.96 11.30 -0.16
C PHE A 80 4.93 9.95 -0.91
N SER A 81 3.87 9.15 -0.78
CA SER A 81 3.80 7.73 -1.23
C SER A 81 4.53 6.69 -0.34
N GLY A 82 5.22 7.11 0.72
CA GLY A 82 5.79 6.23 1.72
C GLY A 82 6.94 5.36 1.18
N SER A 83 6.95 4.07 1.54
CA SER A 83 8.05 3.16 1.18
C SER A 83 8.18 2.87 -0.31
N SER A 84 7.16 3.17 -1.13
CA SER A 84 7.26 3.06 -2.59
C SER A 84 8.34 3.99 -3.17
N SER A 85 8.61 5.12 -2.52
CA SER A 85 9.64 6.08 -2.92
C SER A 85 11.07 5.65 -2.59
N LEU A 86 11.25 4.56 -1.83
CA LEU A 86 12.57 4.11 -1.39
C LEU A 86 12.71 2.58 -1.31
N ASN A 87 11.88 1.86 -2.08
CA ASN A 87 12.01 0.42 -2.26
C ASN A 87 13.07 0.09 -3.32
N TYR A 88 13.20 -1.19 -3.65
CA TYR A 88 14.13 -1.68 -4.67
C TYR A 88 13.42 -2.14 -5.96
N PHE A 89 12.28 -1.52 -6.28
CA PHE A 89 11.57 -1.53 -7.57
C PHE A 89 11.09 -2.87 -8.13
N THR A 90 11.33 -3.98 -7.42
CA THR A 90 10.85 -5.29 -7.85
C THR A 90 9.31 -5.32 -7.83
N TRP A 91 8.70 -5.53 -8.99
CA TRP A 91 7.25 -5.71 -9.14
C TRP A 91 6.95 -7.19 -9.40
N VAL A 92 6.46 -7.88 -8.37
CA VAL A 92 6.10 -9.31 -8.45
C VAL A 92 4.83 -9.52 -7.61
N PRO A 93 3.74 -10.04 -8.19
CA PRO A 93 2.46 -10.16 -7.48
C PRO A 93 2.48 -11.24 -6.38
N GLY A 94 3.25 -12.31 -6.55
CA GLY A 94 3.27 -13.46 -5.65
C GLY A 94 2.68 -14.71 -6.29
N SER A 95 2.26 -15.68 -5.47
CA SER A 95 1.77 -16.98 -5.95
C SER A 95 0.27 -17.15 -5.75
N LYS A 96 -0.41 -17.72 -6.75
CA LYS A 96 -1.86 -18.04 -6.67
C LYS A 96 -2.23 -18.78 -5.40
N CYS A 97 -1.44 -19.79 -5.00
CA CYS A 97 -1.71 -20.57 -3.80
C CYS A 97 -1.72 -19.70 -2.53
N THR A 98 -0.86 -18.68 -2.46
CA THR A 98 -0.86 -17.72 -1.35
C THR A 98 -2.12 -16.86 -1.35
N PHE A 99 -2.52 -16.33 -2.49
CA PHE A 99 -3.74 -15.52 -2.61
C PHE A 99 -5.00 -16.34 -2.33
N ASP A 100 -5.10 -17.56 -2.83
CA ASP A 100 -6.26 -18.43 -2.57
C ASP A 100 -6.39 -18.77 -1.07
N MET A 101 -5.30 -18.78 -0.29
CA MET A 101 -5.40 -18.90 1.18
C MET A 101 -5.99 -17.67 1.86
N TRP A 102 -6.02 -16.49 1.21
CA TRP A 102 -6.65 -15.30 1.80
C TRP A 102 -8.17 -15.41 1.86
N GLU A 103 -8.76 -16.35 1.13
CA GLU A 103 -10.19 -16.71 1.23
C GLU A 103 -10.60 -17.19 2.62
N TYR A 104 -9.64 -17.61 3.47
CA TYR A 104 -9.91 -17.89 4.89
C TYR A 104 -10.38 -16.65 5.66
N GLY A 105 -9.98 -15.46 5.25
CA GLY A 105 -10.40 -14.19 5.86
C GLY A 105 -11.55 -13.53 5.11
N VAL A 106 -11.43 -13.43 3.79
CA VAL A 106 -12.40 -12.74 2.92
C VAL A 106 -12.54 -13.54 1.62
N LYS A 107 -13.76 -14.04 1.34
CA LYS A 107 -14.00 -14.95 0.20
C LYS A 107 -13.63 -14.35 -1.16
N GLU A 108 -13.71 -13.04 -1.30
CA GLU A 108 -13.40 -12.31 -2.52
C GLU A 108 -11.89 -12.11 -2.74
N TRP A 109 -11.03 -12.57 -1.83
CA TRP A 109 -9.58 -12.33 -1.88
C TRP A 109 -8.76 -13.48 -2.50
N GLY A 110 -9.40 -14.39 -3.22
CA GLY A 110 -8.70 -15.38 -4.07
C GLY A 110 -8.01 -14.75 -5.29
N GLN A 111 -7.02 -15.45 -5.87
CA GLN A 111 -6.21 -14.91 -6.98
C GLN A 111 -7.05 -14.39 -8.13
N ASN A 112 -8.08 -15.15 -8.55
CA ASN A 112 -8.86 -14.82 -9.74
C ASN A 112 -9.64 -13.51 -9.56
N SER A 113 -10.03 -13.19 -8.32
CA SER A 113 -10.72 -11.94 -7.99
C SER A 113 -9.76 -10.77 -7.90
N LEU A 114 -8.51 -11.01 -7.49
CA LEU A 114 -7.50 -9.98 -7.27
C LEU A 114 -6.62 -9.68 -8.49
N GLU A 115 -6.52 -10.60 -9.45
CA GLU A 115 -5.71 -10.45 -10.67
C GLU A 115 -5.93 -9.13 -11.42
N PRO A 116 -7.16 -8.59 -11.57
CA PRO A 116 -7.37 -7.30 -12.23
C PRO A 116 -6.75 -6.09 -11.49
N TYR A 117 -6.31 -6.26 -10.24
CA TYR A 117 -5.79 -5.20 -9.37
C TYR A 117 -4.27 -5.31 -9.11
N LEU A 118 -3.61 -6.38 -9.59
CA LEU A 118 -2.18 -6.68 -9.41
C LEU A 118 -1.34 -6.28 -10.62
#